data_AF-A0A357VEN0-F1
#
_entry.id   AF-A0A357VEN0-F1
#
_cell.length_a   1.000
_cell.length_b   1.000
_cell.length_c   1.000
_cell.angle_alpha   90.00
_cell.angle_beta   90.00
_cell.angle_gamma   90.00
#
_symmetry.space_group_name_H-M   'P 1'
#
loop_
_entity.id
_entity.type
_entity.pdbx_description
1 polymer ?
#
loop_
_entity_poly.entity_id
_entity_poly.type
_entity_poly.pdbx_seq_one_letter_code
_entity_poly.pdbx_strand_id
1 'polypeptide(L)'
;MTQDEKQSTMFDIEEAPGRPMLHWLGKRPLRAVKYYEAQLKEQYGEPAEDGWVNRLYWGDNLQVMSHLLREFREKIKLIYIDPPFDSRADYRKKIRLKGQEIESSFSVIEEKQYTDLWANDQYLQFIYERLQLIRELLSPDGSLYVHMDYRRGHYVKVILDEVFGSNNFRNEIVVRRATKNLQNQFEEVAMLNVATDSIFWYSKTPGARYRAALRRASASQRRGRWAGFFNDEDRPTMRYELFGHTPVRGQWKWSKERAYRAAANYEEYLKNYADRMSLEEYWEKTGRKLEFLRPHPVTGKPEYWVEPQKQVPCDTNWLDIPAYSHSTDYPTEKSEALLERIILAATDPGDLVADFFCGSGTTLAVAQKLGRRWIGSDINLGAIHTTARRVAQILKEQQKERQQQTLPDKRKKFYPAFAVYNVNHYDLFKNTLEAKEIVMKL
;
A
#
# COMPACT_ATOMS: atom_id res chain seq x y z
N MET A 1 -43.18 2.47 3.81
CA MET A 1 -42.23 2.54 2.69
C MET A 1 -42.84 1.93 1.45
N THR A 2 -43.08 2.76 0.44
CA THR A 2 -43.52 2.34 -0.91
C THR A 2 -42.40 1.55 -1.63
N GLN A 3 -42.73 0.84 -2.71
CA GLN A 3 -41.73 0.09 -3.50
C GLN A 3 -40.61 1.00 -4.07
N ASP A 4 -40.92 2.26 -4.37
CA ASP A 4 -39.95 3.26 -4.85
C ASP A 4 -38.99 3.76 -3.75
N GLU A 5 -39.45 3.86 -2.48
CA GLU A 5 -38.56 4.18 -1.34
C GLU A 5 -37.63 3.02 -0.97
N LYS A 6 -38.02 1.76 -1.27
CA LYS A 6 -37.15 0.61 -1.08
C LYS A 6 -36.00 0.57 -2.10
N GLN A 7 -36.23 1.03 -3.33
CA GLN A 7 -35.21 1.09 -4.38
C GLN A 7 -34.10 2.12 -4.10
N SER A 8 -34.38 3.21 -3.36
CA SER A 8 -33.36 4.22 -3.01
C SER A 8 -32.43 3.81 -1.86
N THR A 9 -32.69 2.65 -1.23
CA THR A 9 -31.96 2.15 -0.06
C THR A 9 -31.26 0.82 -0.27
N MET A 10 -31.29 0.27 -1.49
CA MET A 10 -30.61 -0.98 -1.85
C MET A 10 -29.66 -0.72 -3.02
N PHE A 11 -28.44 -1.23 -2.95
CA PHE A 11 -27.45 -1.16 -4.04
C PHE A 11 -27.17 -2.55 -4.58
N ASP A 12 -27.35 -2.73 -5.88
CA ASP A 12 -26.94 -3.94 -6.58
C ASP A 12 -25.42 -3.99 -6.71
N ILE A 13 -24.87 -5.19 -6.54
CA ILE A 13 -23.43 -5.48 -6.61
C ILE A 13 -23.15 -6.27 -7.89
N GLU A 14 -22.11 -5.88 -8.62
CA GLU A 14 -21.65 -6.57 -9.81
C GLU A 14 -21.25 -8.02 -9.47
N GLU A 15 -21.75 -8.98 -10.24
CA GLU A 15 -21.39 -10.38 -10.06
C GLU A 15 -19.90 -10.60 -10.36
N ALA A 16 -19.25 -11.38 -9.51
CA ALA A 16 -17.85 -11.74 -9.67
C ALA A 16 -17.62 -12.50 -11.00
N PRO A 17 -16.55 -12.23 -11.76
CA PRO A 17 -16.23 -12.92 -13.02
C PRO A 17 -16.15 -14.46 -12.90
N GLY A 18 -15.85 -14.95 -11.69
CA GLY A 18 -16.19 -16.31 -11.30
C GLY A 18 -15.15 -17.38 -11.62
N ARG A 19 -13.87 -17.07 -11.89
CA ARG A 19 -12.78 -18.07 -12.04
C ARG A 19 -11.37 -17.52 -11.75
N PRO A 20 -10.47 -18.27 -11.08
CA PRO A 20 -10.71 -19.49 -10.28
C PRO A 20 -11.63 -19.23 -9.07
N MET A 21 -12.32 -20.27 -8.56
CA MET A 21 -13.22 -20.17 -7.40
C MET A 21 -12.80 -21.12 -6.28
N LEU A 22 -12.85 -20.61 -5.05
CA LEU A 22 -12.76 -21.43 -3.84
C LEU A 22 -14.16 -21.75 -3.33
N HIS A 23 -14.46 -23.01 -3.00
CA HIS A 23 -15.73 -23.41 -2.42
C HIS A 23 -15.59 -23.66 -0.90
N TRP A 24 -16.59 -23.21 -0.13
CA TRP A 24 -16.74 -23.49 1.30
C TRP A 24 -18.23 -23.60 1.65
N LEU A 25 -18.55 -24.18 2.82
CA LEU A 25 -19.94 -24.38 3.23
C LEU A 25 -20.61 -23.02 3.49
N GLY A 26 -21.73 -22.76 2.84
CA GLY A 26 -22.48 -21.51 3.00
C GLY A 26 -21.94 -20.32 2.21
N LYS A 27 -21.02 -20.55 1.26
CA LYS A 27 -20.58 -19.50 0.32
C LYS A 27 -21.77 -18.87 -0.39
N ARG A 28 -21.91 -17.55 -0.25
CA ARG A 28 -22.98 -16.78 -0.88
C ARG A 28 -22.43 -15.46 -1.47
N PRO A 29 -22.61 -15.21 -2.77
CA PRO A 29 -22.30 -13.91 -3.37
C PRO A 29 -23.16 -12.82 -2.77
N LEU A 30 -22.57 -11.63 -2.59
CA LEU A 30 -23.29 -10.46 -2.11
C LEU A 30 -23.96 -9.82 -3.30
N ARG A 31 -25.27 -10.06 -3.51
CA ARG A 31 -26.00 -9.54 -4.68
C ARG A 31 -26.46 -8.10 -4.52
N ALA A 32 -26.84 -7.73 -3.31
CA ALA A 32 -27.27 -6.38 -2.98
C ALA A 32 -27.00 -6.06 -1.52
N VAL A 33 -26.85 -4.79 -1.21
CA VAL A 33 -26.67 -4.28 0.16
C VAL A 33 -27.64 -3.16 0.49
N LYS A 34 -28.04 -3.10 1.75
CA LYS A 34 -28.86 -2.01 2.28
C LYS A 34 -28.00 -0.80 2.62
N TYR A 35 -28.44 0.40 2.27
CA TYR A 35 -27.86 1.65 2.73
C TYR A 35 -28.01 1.81 4.25
N TYR A 36 -26.94 2.27 4.90
CA TYR A 36 -26.93 2.63 6.31
C TYR A 36 -26.65 4.12 6.46
N GLU A 37 -27.38 4.79 7.35
CA GLU A 37 -27.12 6.20 7.63
C GLU A 37 -25.90 6.36 8.53
N ALA A 38 -25.15 7.44 8.28
CA ALA A 38 -24.01 7.85 9.09
C ALA A 38 -24.37 9.13 9.87
N GLN A 39 -24.04 9.14 11.15
CA GLN A 39 -24.29 10.25 12.07
C GLN A 39 -22.96 10.91 12.40
N LEU A 40 -22.84 12.21 12.15
CA LEU A 40 -21.66 12.99 12.56
C LEU A 40 -21.58 13.01 14.09
N LYS A 41 -20.42 12.66 14.64
CA LYS A 41 -20.14 12.67 16.09
C LYS A 41 -19.18 13.80 16.45
N GLU A 42 -18.10 13.94 15.69
CA GLU A 42 -17.05 14.94 15.96
C GLU A 42 -16.51 15.50 14.64
N GLN A 43 -16.09 16.77 14.65
CA GLN A 43 -15.37 17.38 13.55
C GLN A 43 -14.13 18.10 14.09
N TYR A 44 -13.02 17.93 13.38
CA TYR A 44 -11.73 18.53 13.69
C TYR A 44 -11.33 19.43 12.53
N GLY A 45 -11.17 20.73 12.80
CA GLY A 45 -10.77 21.72 11.79
C GLY A 45 -11.89 22.13 10.82
N GLU A 46 -11.53 23.04 9.92
CA GLU A 46 -12.42 23.55 8.86
C GLU A 46 -12.17 22.83 7.53
N PRO A 47 -13.22 22.65 6.69
CA PRO A 47 -13.08 22.05 5.37
C PRO A 47 -11.97 22.67 4.54
N ALA A 48 -11.38 21.87 3.64
CA ALA A 48 -10.43 22.39 2.66
C ALA A 48 -11.10 23.38 1.69
N GLU A 49 -10.29 24.10 0.90
CA GLU A 49 -10.78 25.09 -0.09
C GLU A 49 -11.80 24.49 -1.09
N ASP A 50 -11.69 23.20 -1.37
CA ASP A 50 -12.60 22.45 -2.24
C ASP A 50 -13.81 21.86 -1.49
N GLY A 51 -14.00 22.22 -0.22
CA GLY A 51 -15.05 21.72 0.66
C GLY A 51 -14.80 20.33 1.22
N TRP A 52 -13.64 19.70 0.95
CA TRP A 52 -13.38 18.34 1.40
C TRP A 52 -13.09 18.26 2.90
N VAL A 53 -13.65 17.24 3.55
CA VAL A 53 -13.37 16.82 4.92
C VAL A 53 -13.06 15.32 4.90
N ASN A 54 -11.90 14.92 5.43
CA ASN A 54 -11.55 13.51 5.55
C ASN A 54 -12.49 12.80 6.54
N ARG A 55 -12.73 11.49 6.36
CA ARG A 55 -13.81 10.82 7.10
C ARG A 55 -13.30 9.58 7.83
N LEU A 56 -13.61 9.50 9.12
CA LEU A 56 -13.36 8.32 9.96
C LEU A 56 -14.70 7.77 10.43
N TYR A 57 -14.98 6.50 10.16
CA TYR A 57 -16.25 5.86 10.49
C TYR A 57 -16.06 4.81 11.58
N TRP A 58 -16.84 4.91 12.64
CA TRP A 58 -17.02 3.84 13.61
C TRP A 58 -18.20 2.95 13.19
N GLY A 59 -17.96 1.65 13.05
CA GLY A 59 -18.98 0.66 12.71
C GLY A 59 -18.42 -0.55 11.99
N ASP A 60 -19.26 -1.56 11.73
CA ASP A 60 -18.88 -2.68 10.88
C ASP A 60 -18.60 -2.20 9.45
N ASN A 61 -17.43 -2.56 8.94
CA ASN A 61 -16.94 -2.09 7.66
C ASN A 61 -17.80 -2.53 6.46
N LEU A 62 -18.58 -3.61 6.53
CA LEU A 62 -19.55 -3.95 5.48
C LEU A 62 -20.65 -2.88 5.41
N GLN A 63 -21.17 -2.45 6.56
CA GLN A 63 -22.19 -1.40 6.65
C GLN A 63 -21.64 -0.03 6.25
N VAL A 64 -20.42 0.28 6.70
CA VAL A 64 -19.72 1.51 6.29
C VAL A 64 -19.51 1.55 4.78
N MET A 65 -18.99 0.48 4.18
CA MET A 65 -18.80 0.44 2.73
C MET A 65 -20.13 0.54 1.98
N SER A 66 -21.21 -0.08 2.48
CA SER A 66 -22.55 0.07 1.90
C SER A 66 -23.05 1.52 1.96
N HIS A 67 -22.83 2.22 3.07
CA HIS A 67 -23.09 3.67 3.17
C HIS A 67 -22.32 4.45 2.10
N LEU A 68 -21.03 4.13 1.93
CA LEU A 68 -20.13 4.83 1.01
C LEU A 68 -20.48 4.61 -0.46
N LEU A 69 -21.17 3.53 -0.84
CA LEU A 69 -21.59 3.28 -2.23
C LEU A 69 -22.41 4.44 -2.81
N ARG A 70 -23.20 5.14 -1.99
CA ARG A 70 -24.02 6.26 -2.44
C ARG A 70 -23.19 7.40 -3.04
N GLU A 71 -22.02 7.66 -2.48
CA GLU A 71 -21.19 8.82 -2.82
C GLU A 71 -19.89 8.43 -3.53
N PHE A 72 -19.31 7.27 -3.20
CA PHE A 72 -17.93 6.89 -3.57
C PHE A 72 -17.83 5.64 -4.44
N ARG A 73 -18.95 5.11 -4.96
CA ARG A 73 -18.89 4.03 -5.97
C ARG A 73 -18.03 4.50 -7.14
N GLU A 74 -17.03 3.70 -7.47
CA GLU A 74 -16.03 3.96 -8.50
C GLU A 74 -15.14 5.21 -8.32
N LYS A 75 -14.91 5.68 -7.09
CA LYS A 75 -14.15 6.92 -6.84
C LYS A 75 -12.85 6.75 -6.05
N ILE A 76 -12.64 5.62 -5.39
CA ILE A 76 -11.49 5.44 -4.51
C ILE A 76 -10.27 5.00 -5.33
N LYS A 77 -9.18 5.76 -5.25
CA LYS A 77 -7.97 5.50 -6.04
C LYS A 77 -7.12 4.37 -5.46
N LEU A 78 -7.03 4.31 -4.14
CA LEU A 78 -6.26 3.29 -3.43
C LEU A 78 -7.05 2.80 -2.22
N ILE A 79 -7.19 1.49 -2.11
CA ILE A 79 -7.65 0.83 -0.88
C ILE A 79 -6.51 -0.05 -0.38
N TYR A 80 -6.09 0.17 0.87
CA TYR A 80 -5.21 -0.75 1.59
C TYR A 80 -6.05 -1.42 2.68
N ILE A 81 -5.92 -2.74 2.82
CA ILE A 81 -6.53 -3.47 3.92
C ILE A 81 -5.52 -4.42 4.57
N ASP A 82 -5.56 -4.45 5.90
CA ASP A 82 -4.90 -5.46 6.73
C ASP A 82 -5.98 -6.19 7.52
N PRO A 83 -6.74 -7.10 6.88
CA PRO A 83 -7.75 -7.85 7.58
C PRO A 83 -7.11 -8.65 8.72
N PRO A 84 -7.85 -8.94 9.79
CA PRO A 84 -7.30 -9.69 10.90
C PRO A 84 -6.75 -11.03 10.42
N PHE A 85 -5.72 -11.52 11.12
CA PHE A 85 -5.12 -12.83 10.92
C PHE A 85 -5.67 -13.83 11.94
N ASP A 86 -5.75 -15.11 11.57
CA ASP A 86 -6.07 -16.22 12.48
C ASP A 86 -4.88 -16.49 13.42
N SER A 87 -4.44 -15.46 14.10
CA SER A 87 -3.40 -15.49 15.11
C SER A 87 -4.11 -15.53 16.45
N ARG A 88 -4.61 -16.71 16.84
CA ARG A 88 -5.14 -17.02 18.19
C ARG A 88 -4.20 -16.61 19.35
N ALA A 89 -2.98 -16.14 19.05
CA ALA A 89 -1.92 -15.81 19.98
C ALA A 89 -1.61 -14.30 20.16
N ASP A 90 -1.89 -13.42 19.20
CA ASP A 90 -1.37 -12.03 19.25
C ASP A 90 -2.28 -11.00 19.95
N TYR A 91 -3.49 -11.37 20.36
CA TYR A 91 -4.41 -10.48 21.11
C TYR A 91 -4.17 -10.45 22.63
N ARG A 92 -3.26 -11.29 23.16
CA ARG A 92 -2.95 -11.40 24.60
C ARG A 92 -2.03 -10.31 25.16
N LYS A 93 -1.82 -9.17 24.49
CA LYS A 93 -0.99 -8.09 25.06
C LYS A 93 -1.79 -7.25 26.05
N LYS A 94 -1.64 -7.57 27.34
CA LYS A 94 -2.05 -6.73 28.47
C LYS A 94 -1.38 -5.36 28.36
N ILE A 95 -2.15 -4.30 28.16
CA ILE A 95 -1.65 -2.93 28.15
C ILE A 95 -1.37 -2.53 29.61
N ARG A 96 -0.12 -2.20 29.94
CA ARG A 96 0.25 -1.66 31.26
C ARG A 96 0.14 -0.14 31.23
N LEU A 97 -0.94 0.41 31.79
CA LEU A 97 -1.07 1.84 32.05
C LEU A 97 -0.80 2.11 33.53
N LYS A 98 0.26 2.90 33.81
CA LYS A 98 0.53 3.54 35.12
C LYS A 98 0.31 2.65 36.36
N GLY A 99 0.96 1.49 36.40
CA GLY A 99 1.06 0.67 37.62
C GLY A 99 -0.23 -0.05 38.06
N GLN A 100 -1.30 0.00 37.28
CA GLN A 100 -2.46 -0.88 37.44
C GLN A 100 -2.59 -1.78 36.21
N GLU A 101 -2.59 -3.09 36.44
CA GLU A 101 -2.94 -4.07 35.42
C GLU A 101 -4.46 -4.05 35.23
N ILE A 102 -4.93 -3.25 34.27
CA ILE A 102 -6.32 -3.27 33.84
C ILE A 102 -6.36 -4.04 32.52
N GLU A 103 -6.99 -5.21 32.51
CA GLU A 103 -7.45 -5.82 31.25
C GLU A 103 -8.50 -4.88 30.67
N SER A 104 -8.16 -4.18 29.58
CA SER A 104 -9.12 -3.33 28.90
C SER A 104 -10.25 -4.19 28.37
N SER A 105 -11.49 -3.93 28.81
CA SER A 105 -12.71 -4.57 28.30
C SER A 105 -12.80 -4.52 26.76
N PHE A 106 -12.14 -3.54 26.13
CA PHE A 106 -12.06 -3.37 24.68
C PHE A 106 -11.28 -4.48 23.93
N SER A 107 -10.22 -5.05 24.51
CA SER A 107 -9.48 -6.15 23.88
C SER A 107 -10.27 -7.45 23.91
N VAL A 108 -11.11 -7.64 24.93
CA VAL A 108 -12.00 -8.80 25.09
C VAL A 108 -13.13 -8.79 24.04
N ILE A 109 -13.59 -7.60 23.63
CA ILE A 109 -14.63 -7.45 22.60
C ILE A 109 -14.09 -7.83 21.20
N GLU A 110 -12.89 -7.35 20.84
CA GLU A 110 -12.20 -7.79 19.61
C GLU A 110 -11.96 -9.30 19.63
N GLU A 111 -11.45 -9.83 20.75
CA GLU A 111 -11.15 -11.25 20.92
C GLU A 111 -12.40 -12.10 20.69
N LYS A 112 -13.53 -11.78 21.31
CA LYS A 112 -14.76 -12.58 21.19
C LYS A 112 -15.35 -12.53 19.78
N GLN A 113 -15.41 -11.35 19.17
CA GLN A 113 -16.05 -11.18 17.86
C GLN A 113 -15.23 -11.81 16.72
N TYR A 114 -13.89 -11.73 16.78
CA TYR A 114 -13.04 -12.40 15.79
C TYR A 114 -12.91 -13.90 16.07
N THR A 115 -12.85 -14.34 17.35
CA THR A 115 -12.83 -15.77 17.73
C THR A 115 -13.99 -16.56 17.15
N ASP A 116 -15.19 -15.98 17.17
CA ASP A 116 -16.37 -16.64 16.58
C ASP A 116 -16.31 -16.70 15.05
N LEU A 117 -15.74 -15.67 14.39
CA LEU A 117 -15.51 -15.65 12.93
C LEU A 117 -14.42 -16.63 12.45
N TRP A 118 -13.53 -17.09 13.33
CA TRP A 118 -12.43 -18.01 13.00
C TRP A 118 -12.84 -19.47 12.83
N ALA A 119 -14.14 -19.79 12.91
CA ALA A 119 -14.65 -21.04 12.33
C ALA A 119 -14.38 -21.00 10.81
N ASN A 120 -13.38 -21.77 10.34
CA ASN A 120 -12.69 -21.66 9.04
C ASN A 120 -13.46 -20.99 7.89
N ASP A 121 -14.68 -21.44 7.61
CA ASP A 121 -15.48 -21.03 6.45
C ASP A 121 -16.14 -19.64 6.64
N GLN A 122 -16.40 -19.21 7.87
CA GLN A 122 -17.02 -17.91 8.16
C GLN A 122 -16.09 -16.74 7.84
N TYR A 123 -14.78 -16.89 8.12
CA TYR A 123 -13.78 -15.90 7.74
C TYR A 123 -13.71 -15.70 6.22
N LEU A 124 -13.81 -16.79 5.45
CA LEU A 124 -13.81 -16.73 3.98
C LEU A 124 -15.04 -15.95 3.48
N GLN A 125 -16.22 -16.23 4.03
CA GLN A 125 -17.43 -15.46 3.72
C GLN A 125 -17.30 -13.98 4.11
N PHE A 126 -16.75 -13.70 5.30
CA PHE A 126 -16.52 -12.34 5.79
C PHE A 126 -15.65 -11.51 4.84
N ILE A 127 -14.53 -12.08 4.38
CA ILE A 127 -13.63 -11.41 3.42
C ILE A 127 -14.28 -11.31 2.04
N TYR A 128 -14.97 -12.35 1.58
CA TYR A 128 -15.59 -12.38 0.26
C TYR A 128 -16.63 -11.27 0.06
N GLU A 129 -17.51 -11.03 1.03
CA GLU A 129 -18.52 -9.96 0.98
C GLU A 129 -17.85 -8.58 0.94
N ARG A 130 -16.76 -8.40 1.70
CA ARG A 130 -16.02 -7.13 1.77
C ARG A 130 -15.24 -6.84 0.50
N LEU A 131 -14.59 -7.84 -0.08
CA LEU A 131 -13.86 -7.68 -1.34
C LEU A 131 -14.79 -7.30 -2.50
N GLN A 132 -16.02 -7.82 -2.51
CA GLN A 132 -17.05 -7.41 -3.49
C GLN A 132 -17.38 -5.91 -3.35
N LEU A 133 -17.61 -5.40 -2.13
CA LEU A 133 -17.85 -3.97 -1.92
C LEU A 133 -16.63 -3.09 -2.21
N ILE A 134 -15.42 -3.55 -1.86
CA ILE A 134 -14.17 -2.85 -2.16
C ILE A 134 -14.01 -2.67 -3.68
N ARG A 135 -14.34 -3.70 -4.47
CA ARG A 135 -14.31 -3.61 -5.93
C ARG A 135 -15.25 -2.55 -6.48
N GLU A 136 -16.45 -2.42 -5.91
CA GLU A 136 -17.43 -1.39 -6.28
C GLU A 136 -16.94 0.03 -5.98
N LEU A 137 -16.26 0.23 -4.86
CA LEU A 137 -15.75 1.54 -4.43
C LEU A 137 -14.51 2.00 -5.21
N LEU A 138 -13.71 1.08 -5.74
CA LEU A 138 -12.50 1.42 -6.49
C LEU A 138 -12.81 2.13 -7.80
N SER A 139 -12.05 3.18 -8.12
CA SER A 139 -12.06 3.77 -9.45
C SER A 139 -11.59 2.77 -10.52
N PRO A 140 -11.96 2.93 -11.80
CA PRO A 140 -11.53 2.01 -12.87
C PRO A 140 -10.00 1.82 -12.94
N ASP A 141 -9.25 2.85 -12.58
CA ASP A 141 -7.78 2.88 -12.54
C ASP A 141 -7.22 2.75 -11.11
N GLY A 142 -8.05 2.30 -10.16
CA GLY A 142 -7.72 2.18 -8.74
C GLY A 142 -6.95 0.90 -8.41
N SER A 143 -6.31 0.91 -7.23
CA SER A 143 -5.52 -0.20 -6.69
C SER A 143 -6.06 -0.71 -5.36
N LEU A 144 -6.04 -2.03 -5.19
CA LEU A 144 -6.21 -2.71 -3.92
C LEU A 144 -4.90 -3.35 -3.48
N TYR A 145 -4.48 -3.08 -2.25
CA TYR A 145 -3.39 -3.79 -1.58
C TYR A 145 -3.96 -4.55 -0.38
N VAL A 146 -3.76 -5.87 -0.34
CA VAL A 146 -4.23 -6.73 0.74
C VAL A 146 -3.04 -7.36 1.44
N HIS A 147 -2.81 -6.99 2.70
CA HIS A 147 -1.73 -7.53 3.52
C HIS A 147 -2.18 -8.85 4.15
N MET A 148 -1.46 -9.94 3.88
CA MET A 148 -1.76 -11.28 4.36
C MET A 148 -0.54 -12.00 4.93
N ASP A 149 -0.75 -12.76 5.99
CA ASP A 149 0.21 -13.76 6.44
C ASP A 149 0.06 -15.09 5.68
N TYR A 150 0.96 -16.02 5.97
CA TYR A 150 0.99 -17.36 5.35
C TYR A 150 -0.20 -18.26 5.71
N ARG A 151 -0.97 -17.96 6.78
CA ARG A 151 -2.06 -18.84 7.25
C ARG A 151 -3.29 -18.73 6.37
N ARG A 152 -3.64 -17.51 5.97
CA ARG A 152 -4.86 -17.22 5.20
C ARG A 152 -4.61 -16.63 3.82
N GLY A 153 -3.38 -16.19 3.53
CA GLY A 153 -3.05 -15.50 2.28
C GLY A 153 -3.43 -16.25 1.01
N HIS A 154 -3.20 -17.57 0.95
CA HIS A 154 -3.52 -18.36 -0.22
C HIS A 154 -5.03 -18.44 -0.51
N TYR A 155 -5.86 -18.58 0.53
CA TYR A 155 -7.32 -18.60 0.35
C TYR A 155 -7.84 -17.23 -0.09
N VAL A 156 -7.34 -16.16 0.54
CA VAL A 156 -7.71 -14.78 0.18
C VAL A 156 -7.27 -14.45 -1.24
N LYS A 157 -6.10 -14.94 -1.69
CA LYS A 157 -5.64 -14.77 -3.08
C LYS A 157 -6.61 -15.38 -4.09
N VAL A 158 -7.13 -16.58 -3.85
CA VAL A 158 -8.11 -17.21 -4.74
C VAL A 158 -9.43 -16.43 -4.74
N ILE A 159 -9.87 -15.92 -3.58
CA ILE A 159 -11.06 -15.06 -3.50
C ILE A 159 -10.84 -13.74 -4.27
N LEU A 160 -9.65 -13.15 -4.18
CA LEU A 160 -9.29 -11.96 -4.95
C LEU A 160 -9.32 -12.24 -6.45
N ASP A 161 -8.79 -13.37 -6.89
CA ASP A 161 -8.90 -13.78 -8.30
C ASP A 161 -10.35 -13.96 -8.75
N GLU A 162 -11.21 -14.50 -7.89
CA GLU A 162 -12.64 -14.64 -8.19
C GLU A 162 -13.33 -13.28 -8.33
N VAL A 163 -13.12 -12.37 -7.38
CA VAL A 163 -13.81 -11.07 -7.30
C VAL A 163 -13.25 -10.07 -8.31
N PHE A 164 -11.92 -9.96 -8.40
CA PHE A 164 -11.26 -9.00 -9.28
C PHE A 164 -10.94 -9.57 -10.66
N GLY A 165 -10.85 -10.88 -10.82
CA GLY A 165 -10.34 -11.52 -12.03
C GLY A 165 -8.81 -11.65 -12.01
N SER A 166 -8.29 -12.79 -12.44
CA SER A 166 -6.84 -13.07 -12.45
C SER A 166 -6.02 -12.11 -13.32
N ASN A 167 -6.60 -11.58 -14.41
CA ASN A 167 -5.96 -10.58 -15.27
C ASN A 167 -5.73 -9.22 -14.58
N ASN A 168 -6.37 -9.00 -13.43
CA ASN A 168 -6.24 -7.80 -12.62
C ASN A 168 -5.22 -7.94 -11.49
N PHE A 169 -4.68 -9.13 -11.28
CA PHE A 169 -3.55 -9.33 -10.39
C PHE A 169 -2.31 -8.62 -10.95
N ARG A 170 -1.64 -7.83 -10.10
CA ARG A 170 -0.46 -7.06 -10.49
C ARG A 170 0.80 -7.70 -10.00
N ASN A 171 0.93 -7.85 -8.68
CA ASN A 171 2.09 -8.46 -8.07
C ASN A 171 1.74 -9.01 -6.68
N GLU A 172 2.52 -9.98 -6.25
CA GLU A 172 2.71 -10.32 -4.84
C GLU A 172 3.98 -9.63 -4.37
N ILE A 173 3.88 -8.85 -3.30
CA ILE A 173 4.99 -8.10 -2.73
C ILE A 173 5.36 -8.73 -1.39
N VAL A 174 6.64 -9.05 -1.21
CA VAL A 174 7.14 -9.68 0.01
C VAL A 174 7.71 -8.62 0.94
N VAL A 175 7.20 -8.56 2.17
CA VAL A 175 7.63 -7.61 3.22
C VAL A 175 8.20 -8.33 4.42
N ARG A 176 9.15 -7.70 5.11
CA ARG A 176 9.84 -8.30 6.27
C ARG A 176 8.98 -8.19 7.54
N ARG A 177 8.76 -9.31 8.22
CA ARG A 177 8.21 -9.37 9.58
C ARG A 177 9.27 -9.04 10.63
N ALA A 178 8.86 -8.58 11.81
CA ALA A 178 9.76 -8.53 12.96
C ALA A 178 10.11 -9.95 13.41
N THR A 179 11.39 -10.25 13.56
CA THR A 179 11.86 -11.59 13.95
C THR A 179 11.54 -11.86 15.42
N LYS A 180 10.62 -12.79 15.71
CA LYS A 180 10.44 -13.34 17.06
C LYS A 180 11.37 -14.56 17.20
N ASN A 181 12.50 -14.40 17.90
CA ASN A 181 13.57 -15.41 18.01
C ASN A 181 13.34 -16.52 19.08
N LEU A 182 12.11 -16.78 19.49
CA LEU A 182 11.82 -17.79 20.52
C LEU A 182 12.23 -19.22 20.12
N GLN A 183 12.32 -19.51 18.82
CA GLN A 183 12.70 -20.84 18.33
C GLN A 183 14.22 -21.11 18.38
N ASN A 184 15.06 -20.07 18.45
CA ASN A 184 16.52 -20.25 18.45
C ASN A 184 17.07 -20.86 19.74
N GLN A 185 16.23 -21.04 20.77
CA GLN A 185 16.60 -21.70 22.03
C GLN A 185 16.49 -23.23 21.98
N PHE A 186 15.93 -23.79 20.90
CA PHE A 186 15.74 -25.23 20.73
C PHE A 186 16.74 -25.78 19.71
N GLU A 187 17.32 -26.94 19.99
CA GLU A 187 18.23 -27.63 19.06
C GLU A 187 17.48 -28.20 17.85
N GLU A 188 16.23 -28.62 18.04
CA GLU A 188 15.33 -29.12 17.00
C GLU A 188 14.05 -28.27 16.95
N VAL A 189 13.58 -27.98 15.73
CA VAL A 189 12.38 -27.16 15.51
C VAL A 189 11.43 -27.84 14.51
N ALA A 190 10.13 -27.79 14.78
CA ALA A 190 9.10 -28.37 13.92
C ALA A 190 8.81 -27.54 12.65
N MET A 191 9.17 -26.25 12.68
CA MET A 191 9.02 -25.32 11.56
C MET A 191 10.05 -24.21 11.66
N LEU A 192 10.42 -23.62 10.52
CA LEU A 192 11.27 -22.44 10.49
C LEU A 192 10.52 -21.19 10.96
N ASN A 193 11.27 -20.21 11.46
CA ASN A 193 10.75 -18.89 11.76
C ASN A 193 10.17 -18.23 10.50
N VAL A 194 8.98 -17.65 10.62
CA VAL A 194 8.31 -16.96 9.52
C VAL A 194 8.88 -15.53 9.41
N ALA A 195 9.65 -15.29 8.35
CA ALA A 195 10.37 -14.03 8.17
C ALA A 195 9.58 -12.96 7.39
N THR A 196 8.50 -13.33 6.70
CA THR A 196 7.86 -12.47 5.71
C THR A 196 6.34 -12.56 5.71
N ASP A 197 5.71 -11.47 5.28
CA ASP A 197 4.30 -11.41 4.87
C ASP A 197 4.19 -11.08 3.39
N SER A 198 3.00 -11.35 2.84
CA SER A 198 2.68 -11.12 1.44
C SER A 198 1.64 -10.02 1.31
N ILE A 199 1.87 -9.07 0.41
CA ILE A 199 0.89 -8.05 0.04
C ILE A 199 0.45 -8.34 -1.40
N PHE A 200 -0.81 -8.71 -1.56
CA PHE A 200 -1.40 -8.92 -2.88
C PHE A 200 -1.88 -7.58 -3.44
N TRP A 201 -1.35 -7.23 -4.61
CA TRP A 201 -1.75 -6.02 -5.33
C TRP A 201 -2.63 -6.36 -6.53
N TYR A 202 -3.83 -5.80 -6.54
CA TYR A 202 -4.78 -5.85 -7.64
C TYR A 202 -5.12 -4.46 -8.16
N SER A 203 -5.48 -4.39 -9.44
CA SER A 203 -6.18 -3.25 -10.03
C SER A 203 -7.66 -3.53 -10.18
N LYS A 204 -8.52 -2.51 -10.30
CA LYS A 204 -9.92 -2.76 -10.71
C LYS A 204 -10.04 -3.28 -12.15
N THR A 205 -9.23 -2.73 -13.06
CA THR A 205 -9.24 -3.06 -14.50
C THR A 205 -7.84 -3.37 -15.05
N PRO A 206 -7.71 -4.18 -16.11
CA PRO A 206 -6.41 -4.64 -16.61
C PRO A 206 -5.62 -3.50 -17.29
N GLY A 207 -6.32 -2.47 -17.74
CA GLY A 207 -5.77 -1.27 -18.36
C GLY A 207 -5.12 -0.27 -17.39
N ALA A 208 -5.30 -0.43 -16.07
CA ALA A 208 -4.69 0.46 -15.10
C ALA A 208 -3.16 0.54 -15.26
N ARG A 209 -2.61 1.73 -15.10
CA ARG A 209 -1.17 2.03 -15.18
C ARG A 209 -0.74 2.77 -13.93
N TYR A 210 0.50 2.56 -13.54
CA TYR A 210 1.05 3.04 -12.26
C TYR A 210 2.41 3.68 -12.49
N ARG A 211 2.82 4.56 -11.58
CA ARG A 211 4.10 5.24 -11.68
C ARG A 211 5.22 4.22 -11.47
N ALA A 212 5.96 3.96 -12.53
CA ALA A 212 7.15 3.14 -12.46
C ALA A 212 8.22 3.87 -11.63
N ALA A 213 8.69 3.18 -10.60
CA ALA A 213 9.85 3.51 -9.77
C ALA A 213 9.60 4.53 -8.64
N LEU A 214 9.08 4.00 -7.52
CA LEU A 214 9.76 4.32 -6.27
C LEU A 214 11.17 3.78 -6.38
N ARG A 215 12.15 4.67 -6.28
CA ARG A 215 13.56 4.32 -6.36
C ARG A 215 14.09 4.25 -4.92
N ARG A 216 14.47 3.06 -4.45
CA ARG A 216 15.06 2.89 -3.11
C ARG A 216 16.55 3.14 -3.15
N ALA A 217 17.12 3.67 -2.08
CA ALA A 217 18.57 3.72 -1.92
C ALA A 217 19.12 2.28 -2.03
N SER A 218 20.06 2.05 -2.93
CA SER A 218 20.68 0.73 -3.06
C SER A 218 21.60 0.50 -1.86
N ALA A 219 21.43 -0.61 -1.13
CA ALA A 219 22.35 -0.99 -0.05
C ALA A 219 23.79 -1.15 -0.56
N SER A 220 23.95 -1.50 -1.84
CA SER A 220 25.20 -1.39 -2.57
C SER A 220 25.05 -0.29 -3.62
N GLN A 221 25.60 0.90 -3.36
CA GLN A 221 25.77 1.89 -4.43
C GLN A 221 26.54 1.20 -5.56
N ARG A 222 25.86 0.98 -6.70
CA ARG A 222 26.53 0.38 -7.85
C ARG A 222 27.42 1.46 -8.43
N ARG A 223 28.74 1.29 -8.32
CA ARG A 223 29.71 2.12 -9.04
C ARG A 223 29.41 2.10 -10.53
N GLY A 224 29.82 3.15 -11.21
CA GLY A 224 29.69 3.20 -12.67
C GLY A 224 30.43 2.02 -13.30
N ARG A 225 29.89 1.47 -14.38
CA ARG A 225 30.49 0.31 -15.06
C ARG A 225 30.31 0.39 -16.56
N TRP A 226 31.18 -0.29 -17.28
CA TRP A 226 31.02 -0.53 -18.70
C TRP A 226 30.09 -1.72 -18.95
N ALA A 227 29.23 -1.60 -19.95
CA ALA A 227 28.32 -2.68 -20.36
C ALA A 227 28.32 -2.83 -21.88
N GLY A 228 28.04 -4.05 -22.35
CA GLY A 228 27.99 -4.35 -23.78
C GLY A 228 26.95 -3.51 -24.53
N PHE A 229 27.33 -3.00 -25.70
CA PHE A 229 26.54 -2.05 -26.49
C PHE A 229 25.57 -2.69 -27.50
N PHE A 230 25.42 -4.01 -27.47
CA PHE A 230 24.61 -4.80 -28.40
C PHE A 230 23.22 -5.15 -27.83
N ASN A 231 22.21 -5.31 -28.69
CA ASN A 231 20.87 -5.83 -28.38
C ASN A 231 20.41 -6.81 -29.49
N ASP A 232 19.63 -7.83 -29.12
CA ASP A 232 19.09 -8.86 -30.02
C ASP A 232 17.87 -8.39 -30.84
N GLU A 233 17.28 -7.23 -30.51
CA GLU A 233 16.29 -6.56 -31.37
C GLU A 233 16.83 -6.29 -32.77
N ASP A 234 15.95 -6.30 -33.78
CA ASP A 234 16.37 -6.17 -35.18
C ASP A 234 15.81 -4.91 -35.87
N ARG A 235 16.55 -3.80 -35.77
CA ARG A 235 16.33 -2.57 -36.54
C ARG A 235 17.54 -2.32 -37.44
N PRO A 236 17.43 -2.55 -38.76
CA PRO A 236 18.55 -2.39 -39.70
C PRO A 236 19.23 -1.00 -39.65
N THR A 237 18.48 0.06 -39.32
CA THR A 237 19.01 1.44 -39.20
C THR A 237 20.00 1.63 -38.05
N MET A 238 20.08 0.67 -37.13
CA MET A 238 20.95 0.70 -35.94
C MET A 238 22.20 -0.18 -36.14
N ARG A 239 22.45 -0.63 -37.38
CA ARG A 239 23.66 -1.38 -37.79
C ARG A 239 24.57 -0.43 -38.55
N TYR A 240 25.58 0.07 -37.88
CA TYR A 240 26.60 0.93 -38.47
C TYR A 240 27.97 0.51 -37.93
N GLU A 241 29.02 0.91 -38.63
CA GLU A 241 30.39 0.65 -38.21
C GLU A 241 30.69 1.44 -36.92
N LEU A 242 31.22 0.76 -35.91
CA LEU A 242 31.69 1.36 -34.67
C LEU A 242 32.88 0.56 -34.12
N PHE A 243 34.04 1.20 -34.04
CA PHE A 243 35.31 0.61 -33.58
C PHE A 243 35.73 -0.66 -34.35
N GLY A 244 35.55 -0.67 -35.65
CA GLY A 244 35.84 -1.80 -36.53
C GLY A 244 34.77 -2.89 -36.53
N HIS A 245 33.64 -2.68 -35.85
CA HIS A 245 32.57 -3.67 -35.73
C HIS A 245 31.27 -3.19 -36.37
N THR A 246 30.65 -4.05 -37.18
CA THR A 246 29.28 -3.86 -37.68
C THR A 246 28.48 -5.12 -37.40
N PRO A 247 27.34 -5.06 -36.68
CA PRO A 247 26.54 -6.23 -36.38
C PRO A 247 25.92 -6.83 -37.65
N VAL A 248 26.08 -8.14 -37.84
CA VAL A 248 25.45 -8.90 -38.94
C VAL A 248 24.00 -9.28 -38.60
N ARG A 249 23.72 -9.50 -37.31
CA ARG A 249 22.39 -9.75 -36.73
C ARG A 249 22.24 -8.93 -35.45
N GLY A 250 21.00 -8.64 -35.05
CA GLY A 250 20.70 -7.73 -33.95
C GLY A 250 21.05 -6.28 -34.28
N GLN A 251 21.36 -5.47 -33.27
CA GLN A 251 21.61 -4.04 -33.42
C GLN A 251 22.49 -3.42 -32.33
N TRP A 252 23.01 -2.22 -32.60
CA TRP A 252 23.53 -1.35 -31.55
C TRP A 252 22.41 -0.72 -30.72
N LYS A 253 22.70 -0.36 -29.47
CA LYS A 253 21.71 0.23 -28.56
C LYS A 253 21.31 1.67 -28.91
N TRP A 254 22.19 2.47 -29.51
CA TRP A 254 21.92 3.89 -29.84
C TRP A 254 22.02 4.17 -31.33
N SER A 255 21.48 5.31 -31.77
CA SER A 255 21.65 5.77 -33.15
C SER A 255 23.11 6.12 -33.44
N LYS A 256 23.45 6.15 -34.73
CA LYS A 256 24.79 6.47 -35.23
C LYS A 256 25.31 7.76 -34.60
N GLU A 257 24.56 8.85 -34.70
CA GLU A 257 24.95 10.19 -34.25
C GLU A 257 25.18 10.23 -32.72
N ARG A 258 24.32 9.54 -31.95
CA ARG A 258 24.46 9.48 -30.49
C ARG A 258 25.70 8.68 -30.08
N ALA A 259 25.97 7.56 -30.74
CA ALA A 259 27.13 6.72 -30.44
C ALA A 259 28.46 7.42 -30.76
N TYR A 260 28.58 8.08 -31.92
CA TYR A 260 29.79 8.84 -32.25
C TYR A 260 30.01 10.01 -31.31
N ARG A 261 28.95 10.71 -30.89
CA ARG A 261 29.05 11.77 -29.86
C ARG A 261 29.57 11.20 -28.54
N ALA A 262 29.05 10.05 -28.11
CA ALA A 262 29.49 9.40 -26.88
C ALA A 262 30.94 8.88 -26.96
N ALA A 263 31.39 8.42 -28.13
CA ALA A 263 32.78 8.04 -28.38
C ALA A 263 33.69 9.28 -28.31
N ALA A 264 33.31 10.38 -28.97
CA ALA A 264 34.05 11.64 -28.93
C ALA A 264 34.17 12.21 -27.50
N ASN A 265 33.10 12.15 -26.70
CA ASN A 265 33.15 12.54 -25.28
C ASN A 265 34.18 11.71 -24.50
N TYR A 266 34.31 10.41 -24.82
CA TYR A 266 35.27 9.54 -24.14
C TYR A 266 36.71 9.83 -24.57
N GLU A 267 36.93 10.12 -25.84
CA GLU A 267 38.24 10.59 -26.35
C GLU A 267 38.65 11.92 -25.70
N GLU A 268 37.71 12.87 -25.55
CA GLU A 268 37.94 14.13 -24.87
C GLU A 268 38.32 13.92 -23.40
N TYR A 269 37.61 13.02 -22.71
CA TYR A 269 37.97 12.60 -21.35
C TYR A 269 39.39 12.04 -21.27
N LEU A 270 39.73 11.09 -22.16
CA LEU A 270 41.06 10.47 -22.20
C LEU A 270 42.17 11.50 -22.43
N LYS A 271 41.94 12.47 -23.31
CA LYS A 271 42.94 13.46 -23.70
C LYS A 271 43.22 14.50 -22.61
N ASN A 272 42.18 14.96 -21.93
CA ASN A 272 42.26 16.18 -21.11
C ASN A 272 42.10 15.94 -19.61
N TYR A 273 41.59 14.77 -19.19
CA TYR A 273 41.12 14.57 -17.81
C TYR A 273 41.51 13.22 -17.17
N ALA A 274 41.84 12.20 -17.96
CA ALA A 274 42.11 10.85 -17.44
C ALA A 274 43.37 10.74 -16.56
N ASP A 275 44.29 11.71 -16.64
CA ASP A 275 45.47 11.86 -15.78
C ASP A 275 45.13 12.39 -14.38
N ARG A 276 44.03 13.15 -14.25
CA ARG A 276 43.68 13.89 -13.03
C ARG A 276 42.48 13.35 -12.29
N MET A 277 41.57 12.65 -12.98
CA MET A 277 40.36 12.12 -12.38
C MET A 277 39.82 10.90 -13.11
N SER A 278 39.13 10.06 -12.36
CA SER A 278 38.37 8.93 -12.91
C SER A 278 37.20 9.41 -13.78
N LEU A 279 36.71 8.52 -14.66
CA LEU A 279 35.57 8.82 -15.51
C LEU A 279 34.31 9.11 -14.68
N GLU A 280 34.17 8.45 -13.51
CA GLU A 280 33.06 8.67 -12.59
C GLU A 280 33.08 10.09 -12.02
N GLU A 281 34.24 10.58 -11.58
CA GLU A 281 34.42 11.96 -11.08
C GLU A 281 34.21 13.00 -12.19
N TYR A 282 34.70 12.73 -13.40
CA TYR A 282 34.49 13.59 -14.56
C TYR A 282 33.00 13.68 -14.93
N TRP A 283 32.32 12.55 -14.94
CA TRP A 283 30.88 12.48 -15.20
C TRP A 283 30.05 13.22 -14.13
N GLU A 284 30.44 13.13 -12.85
CA GLU A 284 29.79 13.89 -11.79
C GLU A 284 30.02 15.42 -11.95
N LYS A 285 31.26 15.84 -12.25
CA LYS A 285 31.60 17.27 -12.43
C LYS A 285 30.94 17.91 -13.65
N THR A 286 30.74 17.15 -14.73
CA THR A 286 30.01 17.62 -15.92
C THR A 286 28.50 17.66 -15.73
N GLY A 287 28.01 17.40 -14.52
CA GLY A 287 26.60 17.45 -14.18
C GLY A 287 25.79 16.34 -14.85
N ARG A 288 26.43 15.20 -15.18
CA ARG A 288 25.78 14.00 -15.72
C ARG A 288 25.14 14.18 -17.11
N LYS A 289 25.62 15.16 -17.88
CA LYS A 289 25.07 15.48 -19.22
C LYS A 289 25.71 14.69 -20.36
N LEU A 290 26.83 14.03 -20.10
CA LEU A 290 27.62 13.34 -21.12
C LEU A 290 27.42 11.83 -21.06
N GLU A 291 27.40 11.22 -22.24
CA GLU A 291 27.39 9.79 -22.46
C GLU A 291 28.76 9.36 -22.96
N PHE A 292 29.19 8.15 -22.61
CA PHE A 292 30.52 7.66 -22.99
C PHE A 292 30.45 6.27 -23.61
N LEU A 293 31.27 6.07 -24.63
CA LEU A 293 31.33 4.84 -25.39
C LEU A 293 32.80 4.54 -25.73
N ARG A 294 33.24 3.29 -25.56
CA ARG A 294 34.63 2.86 -25.79
C ARG A 294 34.72 1.48 -26.43
N PRO A 295 35.82 1.14 -27.10
CA PRO A 295 36.12 -0.25 -27.42
C PRO A 295 36.50 -1.00 -26.13
N HIS A 296 35.99 -2.22 -25.96
CA HIS A 296 36.40 -3.10 -24.87
C HIS A 296 37.91 -3.36 -24.98
N PRO A 297 38.71 -3.22 -23.90
CA PRO A 297 40.18 -3.27 -23.97
C PRO A 297 40.75 -4.56 -24.60
N VAL A 298 40.12 -5.70 -24.34
CA VAL A 298 40.52 -7.01 -24.90
C VAL A 298 39.84 -7.33 -26.23
N THR A 299 38.51 -7.20 -26.33
CA THR A 299 37.75 -7.73 -27.47
C THR A 299 37.51 -6.73 -28.60
N GLY A 300 37.80 -5.44 -28.38
CA GLY A 300 37.48 -4.35 -29.31
C GLY A 300 35.99 -3.99 -29.39
N LYS A 301 35.11 -4.87 -28.91
CA LYS A 301 33.65 -4.70 -29.00
C LYS A 301 33.20 -3.41 -28.31
N PRO A 302 32.25 -2.65 -28.88
CA PRO A 302 31.74 -1.44 -28.26
C PRO A 302 31.10 -1.69 -26.88
N GLU A 303 31.48 -0.87 -25.90
CA GLU A 303 30.87 -0.78 -24.57
C GLU A 303 30.40 0.66 -24.32
N TYR A 304 29.31 0.81 -23.57
CA TYR A 304 28.85 2.12 -23.10
C TYR A 304 28.94 2.20 -21.57
N TRP A 305 29.15 3.42 -21.07
CA TRP A 305 29.20 3.69 -19.64
C TRP A 305 27.80 3.69 -19.05
N VAL A 306 27.60 2.88 -18.02
CA VAL A 306 26.40 2.86 -17.18
C VAL A 306 26.71 3.66 -15.92
N GLU A 307 25.94 4.72 -15.71
CA GLU A 307 26.08 5.61 -14.57
C GLU A 307 25.96 4.89 -13.21
N PRO A 308 26.64 5.39 -12.16
CA PRO A 308 26.47 4.90 -10.81
C PRO A 308 25.03 5.07 -10.34
N GLN A 309 24.39 3.98 -9.92
CA GLN A 309 23.01 4.02 -9.45
C GLN A 309 22.98 4.20 -7.94
N LYS A 310 22.64 5.43 -7.50
CA LYS A 310 22.33 5.71 -6.09
C LYS A 310 21.00 5.08 -5.65
N GLN A 311 20.12 4.83 -6.60
CA GLN A 311 18.83 4.21 -6.35
C GLN A 311 18.51 3.15 -7.39
N VAL A 312 17.89 2.06 -6.95
CA VAL A 312 17.38 0.99 -7.82
C VAL A 312 15.86 1.07 -7.91
N PRO A 313 15.26 0.73 -9.06
CA PRO A 313 13.82 0.53 -9.15
C PRO A 313 13.37 -0.46 -8.08
N CYS A 314 12.34 -0.11 -7.31
CA CYS A 314 11.74 -1.03 -6.36
C CYS A 314 10.99 -2.12 -7.13
N ASP A 315 11.38 -3.37 -6.91
CA ASP A 315 10.70 -4.58 -7.40
C ASP A 315 9.71 -5.08 -6.33
N THR A 316 9.33 -6.35 -6.37
CA THR A 316 8.41 -6.98 -5.41
C THR A 316 9.09 -7.41 -4.09
N ASN A 317 10.41 -7.22 -3.95
CA ASN A 317 11.15 -7.57 -2.75
C ASN A 317 11.31 -6.33 -1.86
N TRP A 318 10.43 -6.15 -0.88
CA TRP A 318 10.41 -5.03 0.05
C TRP A 318 10.94 -5.41 1.43
N LEU A 319 11.97 -6.27 1.47
CA LEU A 319 12.62 -6.67 2.71
C LEU A 319 13.47 -5.56 3.35
N ASP A 320 13.63 -4.42 2.66
CA ASP A 320 14.32 -3.23 3.19
C ASP A 320 13.46 -2.42 4.16
N ILE A 321 12.14 -2.64 4.21
CA ILE A 321 11.22 -1.96 5.11
C ILE A 321 10.58 -2.99 6.06
N PRO A 322 10.54 -2.73 7.39
CA PRO A 322 9.78 -3.57 8.30
C PRO A 322 8.28 -3.40 8.07
N ALA A 323 7.52 -4.49 8.13
CA ALA A 323 6.07 -4.47 7.96
C ALA A 323 5.32 -3.80 9.13
N TYR A 324 5.87 -3.91 10.35
CA TYR A 324 5.24 -3.50 11.60
C TYR A 324 6.06 -2.42 12.33
N SER A 325 5.38 -1.63 13.14
CA SER A 325 5.94 -0.65 14.08
C SER A 325 5.35 -0.85 15.48
N HIS A 326 5.94 -0.19 16.48
CA HIS A 326 5.48 -0.19 17.87
C HIS A 326 5.49 1.25 18.43
N SER A 327 5.20 2.23 17.58
CA SER A 327 5.17 3.66 17.92
C SER A 327 3.92 4.07 18.71
N THR A 328 2.86 3.30 18.57
CA THR A 328 1.60 3.42 19.30
C THR A 328 1.45 2.26 20.27
N ASP A 329 0.66 2.43 21.32
CA ASP A 329 0.28 1.34 22.23
C ASP A 329 -0.68 0.31 21.57
N TYR A 330 -0.90 0.40 20.26
CA TYR A 330 -1.78 -0.49 19.51
C TYR A 330 -1.04 -1.76 19.07
N PRO A 331 -1.58 -2.98 19.32
CA PRO A 331 -0.82 -4.24 19.19
C PRO A 331 -0.26 -4.55 17.79
N THR A 332 -0.96 -4.13 16.74
CA THR A 332 -0.70 -4.55 15.33
C THR A 332 -0.42 -3.36 14.41
N GLU A 333 0.24 -2.32 14.90
CA GLU A 333 0.58 -1.15 14.08
C GLU A 333 1.51 -1.49 12.90
N LYS A 334 1.16 -0.98 11.71
CA LYS A 334 1.99 -1.08 10.52
C LYS A 334 3.05 0.02 10.45
N SER A 335 4.10 -0.24 9.69
CA SER A 335 5.16 0.74 9.44
C SER A 335 4.68 1.88 8.54
N GLU A 336 4.87 3.13 8.96
CA GLU A 336 4.57 4.29 8.12
C GLU A 336 5.37 4.26 6.81
N ALA A 337 6.62 3.79 6.83
CA ALA A 337 7.46 3.71 5.64
C ALA A 337 6.90 2.71 4.61
N LEU A 338 6.27 1.63 5.08
CA LEU A 338 5.59 0.67 4.20
C LEU A 338 4.38 1.34 3.53
N LEU A 339 3.51 1.97 4.32
CA LEU A 339 2.31 2.62 3.79
C LEU A 339 2.66 3.81 2.90
N GLU A 340 3.74 4.54 3.20
CA GLU A 340 4.25 5.63 2.36
C GLU A 340 4.65 5.09 0.99
N ARG A 341 5.38 3.96 0.94
CA ARG A 341 5.74 3.29 -0.30
C ARG A 341 4.50 2.86 -1.10
N ILE A 342 3.48 2.29 -0.44
CA ILE A 342 2.24 1.89 -1.13
C ILE A 342 1.51 3.11 -1.70
N ILE A 343 1.30 4.15 -0.87
CA ILE A 343 0.55 5.34 -1.26
C ILE A 343 1.25 6.09 -2.40
N LEU A 344 2.57 6.26 -2.33
CA LEU A 344 3.35 6.92 -3.39
C LEU A 344 3.37 6.12 -4.70
N ALA A 345 3.27 4.78 -4.65
CA ALA A 345 3.25 3.94 -5.85
C ALA A 345 1.91 4.00 -6.59
N ALA A 346 0.80 4.15 -5.85
CA ALA A 346 -0.55 4.00 -6.39
C ALA A 346 -1.33 5.32 -6.52
N THR A 347 -0.86 6.43 -5.94
CA THR A 347 -1.62 7.69 -5.86
C THR A 347 -0.78 8.94 -6.08
N ASP A 348 -1.46 9.98 -6.54
CA ASP A 348 -0.99 11.35 -6.58
C ASP A 348 -1.60 12.22 -5.46
N PRO A 349 -0.98 13.36 -5.13
CA PRO A 349 -1.53 14.31 -4.17
C PRO A 349 -2.98 14.70 -4.51
N GLY A 350 -3.87 14.54 -3.54
CA GLY A 350 -5.30 14.79 -3.66
C GLY A 350 -6.17 13.61 -4.10
N ASP A 351 -5.57 12.49 -4.51
CA ASP A 351 -6.30 11.25 -4.70
C ASP A 351 -6.91 10.75 -3.38
N LEU A 352 -7.96 9.94 -3.50
CA LEU A 352 -8.69 9.35 -2.39
C LEU A 352 -8.12 7.98 -2.01
N VAL A 353 -7.63 7.86 -0.77
CA VAL A 353 -7.13 6.63 -0.15
C VAL A 353 -8.16 6.13 0.87
N ALA A 354 -8.38 4.81 0.95
CA ALA A 354 -9.20 4.26 2.02
C ALA A 354 -8.59 3.04 2.72
N ASP A 355 -8.97 2.87 3.98
CA ASP A 355 -8.62 1.73 4.81
C ASP A 355 -9.81 1.36 5.71
N PHE A 356 -10.45 0.22 5.40
CA PHE A 356 -11.63 -0.25 6.12
C PHE A 356 -11.32 -1.22 7.26
N PHE A 357 -10.03 -1.38 7.57
CA PHE A 357 -9.49 -2.13 8.71
C PHE A 357 -8.42 -1.28 9.39
N CYS A 358 -8.74 -0.01 9.67
CA CYS A 358 -7.68 0.98 9.85
C CYS A 358 -6.87 0.81 11.15
N GLY A 359 -7.39 0.14 12.18
CA GLY A 359 -6.66 -0.16 13.41
C GLY A 359 -6.01 1.08 14.04
N SER A 360 -4.68 1.10 14.11
CA SER A 360 -3.91 2.24 14.63
C SER A 360 -3.91 3.50 13.74
N GLY A 361 -4.57 3.46 12.58
CA GLY A 361 -4.75 4.58 11.67
C GLY A 361 -3.53 4.88 10.79
N THR A 362 -2.60 3.93 10.63
CA THR A 362 -1.32 4.18 9.95
C THR A 362 -1.52 4.63 8.50
N THR A 363 -2.39 3.95 7.75
CA THR A 363 -2.70 4.31 6.35
C THR A 363 -3.23 5.74 6.24
N LEU A 364 -4.15 6.12 7.13
CA LEU A 364 -4.78 7.45 7.13
C LEU A 364 -3.78 8.54 7.55
N ALA A 365 -2.96 8.26 8.56
CA ALA A 365 -1.90 9.15 9.01
C ALA A 365 -0.89 9.45 7.89
N VAL A 366 -0.46 8.43 7.16
CA VAL A 366 0.45 8.60 6.02
C VAL A 366 -0.24 9.31 4.86
N ALA A 367 -1.48 8.97 4.53
CA ALA A 367 -2.27 9.67 3.53
C ALA A 367 -2.39 11.17 3.84
N GLN A 368 -2.66 11.52 5.11
CA GLN A 368 -2.70 12.91 5.59
C GLN A 368 -1.34 13.61 5.42
N LYS A 369 -0.24 12.99 5.88
CA LYS A 369 1.14 13.53 5.74
C LYS A 369 1.52 13.79 4.28
N LEU A 370 1.03 12.95 3.38
CA LEU A 370 1.29 13.00 1.95
C LEU A 370 0.31 13.89 1.17
N GLY A 371 -0.70 14.48 1.81
CA GLY A 371 -1.66 15.36 1.14
C GLY A 371 -2.65 14.62 0.25
N ARG A 372 -3.09 13.44 0.68
CA ARG A 372 -4.19 12.67 0.07
C ARG A 372 -5.48 12.91 0.85
N ARG A 373 -6.61 12.78 0.15
CA ARG A 373 -7.91 12.63 0.80
C ARG A 373 -7.99 11.23 1.37
N TRP A 374 -8.67 11.03 2.50
CA TRP A 374 -8.79 9.70 3.07
C TRP A 374 -10.15 9.40 3.72
N ILE A 375 -10.51 8.12 3.66
CA ILE A 375 -11.66 7.54 4.36
C ILE A 375 -11.17 6.32 5.16
N GLY A 376 -11.45 6.28 6.45
CA GLY A 376 -11.10 5.16 7.32
C GLY A 376 -12.32 4.57 8.01
N SER A 377 -12.25 3.29 8.36
CA SER A 377 -13.22 2.72 9.31
C SER A 377 -12.62 1.61 10.16
N ASP A 378 -13.17 1.49 11.37
CA ASP A 378 -12.92 0.36 12.25
C ASP A 378 -14.15 0.08 13.11
N ILE A 379 -14.30 -1.18 13.52
CA ILE A 379 -15.36 -1.59 14.44
C ILE A 379 -14.96 -1.31 15.90
N ASN A 380 -13.66 -1.31 16.21
CA ASN A 380 -13.16 -1.04 17.54
C ASN A 380 -13.11 0.47 17.81
N LEU A 381 -13.88 0.92 18.80
CA LEU A 381 -13.87 2.31 19.25
C LEU A 381 -12.46 2.79 19.70
N GLY A 382 -11.65 1.90 20.29
CA GLY A 382 -10.27 2.20 20.66
C GLY A 382 -9.35 2.46 19.45
N ALA A 383 -9.59 1.78 18.33
CA ALA A 383 -8.92 2.05 17.05
C ALA A 383 -9.32 3.42 16.50
N ILE A 384 -10.62 3.76 16.57
CA ILE A 384 -11.15 5.08 16.18
C ILE A 384 -10.51 6.20 17.01
N HIS A 385 -10.49 6.07 18.35
CA HIS A 385 -9.87 7.06 19.23
C HIS A 385 -8.37 7.22 18.98
N THR A 386 -7.65 6.10 18.83
CA THR A 386 -6.20 6.09 18.51
C THR A 386 -5.94 6.81 17.20
N THR A 387 -6.70 6.48 16.17
CA THR A 387 -6.60 7.06 14.83
C THR A 387 -6.90 8.55 14.83
N ALA A 388 -8.02 8.96 15.44
CA ALA A 388 -8.42 10.36 15.54
C ALA A 388 -7.36 11.21 16.25
N ARG A 389 -6.83 10.72 17.39
CA ARG A 389 -5.75 11.40 18.13
C ARG A 389 -4.49 11.55 17.28
N ARG A 390 -4.07 10.47 16.60
CA ARG A 390 -2.87 10.46 15.74
C ARG A 390 -3.01 11.46 14.60
N VAL A 391 -4.13 11.48 13.90
CA VAL A 391 -4.35 12.39 12.76
C VAL A 391 -4.51 13.83 13.22
N ALA A 392 -5.21 14.08 14.34
CA ALA A 392 -5.33 15.42 14.91
C ALA A 392 -3.97 16.02 15.29
N GLN A 393 -3.02 15.20 15.77
CA GLN A 393 -1.65 15.64 16.03
C GLN A 393 -0.93 16.04 14.73
N ILE A 394 -1.02 15.20 13.69
CA ILE A 394 -0.42 15.49 12.38
C ILE A 394 -0.97 16.79 11.79
N LEU A 395 -2.27 17.03 11.91
CA LEU A 395 -2.89 18.28 11.45
C LEU A 395 -2.31 19.50 12.18
N LYS A 396 -2.17 19.43 13.50
CA LYS A 396 -1.56 20.52 14.29
C LYS A 396 -0.11 20.79 13.87
N GLU A 397 0.66 19.74 13.59
CA GLU A 397 2.04 19.85 13.11
C GLU A 397 2.10 20.50 11.72
N GLN A 398 1.30 20.00 10.76
CA GLN A 398 1.20 20.57 9.40
C GLN A 398 0.72 22.03 9.40
N GLN A 399 -0.19 22.40 10.31
CA GLN A 399 -0.64 23.79 10.47
C GLN A 399 0.48 24.70 10.97
N LYS A 400 1.27 24.26 11.96
CA LYS A 400 2.42 25.01 12.46
C LYS A 400 3.49 25.21 11.39
N GLU A 401 3.84 24.15 10.65
CA GLU A 401 4.81 24.22 9.55
C GLU A 401 4.39 25.25 8.49
N ARG A 402 3.09 25.27 8.13
CA ARG A 402 2.54 26.24 7.18
C ARG A 402 2.59 27.68 7.68
N GLN A 403 2.33 27.90 8.97
CA GLN A 403 2.40 29.24 9.58
C GLN A 403 3.84 29.77 9.65
N GLN A 404 4.84 28.88 9.76
CA GLN A 404 6.26 29.23 9.90
C GLN A 404 6.99 29.49 8.56
N GLN A 405 6.30 29.44 7.41
CA GLN A 405 6.87 29.69 6.07
C GLN A 405 8.15 28.90 5.73
N THR A 406 8.31 27.66 6.22
CA THR A 406 9.23 26.72 5.57
C THR A 406 8.59 26.31 4.23
N LEU A 407 9.29 26.57 3.12
CA LEU A 407 8.76 26.50 1.74
C LEU A 407 7.70 25.39 1.57
N PRO A 408 6.43 25.73 1.23
CA PRO A 408 5.45 24.70 0.95
C PRO A 408 5.95 23.91 -0.26
N ASP A 409 6.11 22.60 -0.09
CA ASP A 409 6.23 21.71 -1.24
C ASP A 409 4.96 21.91 -2.06
N LYS A 410 5.05 22.69 -3.14
CA LYS A 410 3.91 23.04 -4.01
C LYS A 410 3.21 21.80 -4.58
N ARG A 411 3.83 20.62 -4.46
CA ARG A 411 3.26 19.33 -4.86
C ARG A 411 2.35 18.71 -3.81
N LYS A 412 2.42 19.11 -2.52
CA LYS A 412 1.58 18.54 -1.45
C LYS A 412 0.35 19.40 -1.18
N LYS A 413 -0.83 18.84 -1.45
CA LYS A 413 -2.11 19.42 -1.01
C LYS A 413 -2.23 19.31 0.51
N PHE A 414 -2.97 20.23 1.13
CA PHE A 414 -3.22 20.21 2.56
C PHE A 414 -4.74 20.12 2.80
N TYR A 415 -5.15 19.14 3.60
CA TYR A 415 -6.52 18.94 4.00
C TYR A 415 -6.62 19.22 5.50
N PRO A 416 -7.19 20.37 5.93
CA PRO A 416 -7.12 20.82 7.31
C PRO A 416 -8.09 20.14 8.27
N ALA A 417 -8.99 19.30 7.77
CA ALA A 417 -10.08 18.74 8.55
C ALA A 417 -10.33 17.26 8.35
N PHE A 418 -10.86 16.66 9.41
CA PHE A 418 -11.52 15.37 9.36
C PHE A 418 -12.74 15.32 10.29
N ALA A 419 -13.67 14.43 9.98
CA ALA A 419 -14.89 14.20 10.75
C ALA A 419 -15.00 12.73 11.15
N VAL A 420 -15.52 12.49 12.34
CA VAL A 420 -15.81 11.16 12.89
C VAL A 420 -17.31 10.92 12.81
N TYR A 421 -17.69 9.81 12.21
CA TYR A 421 -19.08 9.38 12.02
C TYR A 421 -19.33 8.05 12.70
N ASN A 422 -20.56 7.82 13.15
CA ASN A 422 -21.06 6.50 13.52
C ASN A 422 -21.99 6.00 12.41
N VAL A 423 -21.81 4.77 11.92
CA VAL A 423 -22.72 4.17 10.95
C VAL A 423 -23.66 3.22 11.67
N ASN A 424 -24.97 3.40 11.47
CA ASN A 424 -26.02 2.67 12.19
C ASN A 424 -26.05 2.96 13.71
N HIS A 425 -27.00 2.39 14.43
CA HIS A 425 -27.16 2.55 15.88
C HIS A 425 -26.22 1.62 16.67
N TYR A 426 -24.91 1.75 16.51
CA TYR A 426 -23.94 0.96 17.30
C TYR A 426 -23.99 1.27 18.81
N ASP A 427 -24.54 2.42 19.19
CA ASP A 427 -24.77 2.80 20.59
C ASP A 427 -25.74 1.82 21.31
N LEU A 428 -26.61 1.09 20.59
CA LEU A 428 -27.55 0.12 21.19
C LEU A 428 -26.88 -1.17 21.68
N PHE A 429 -25.76 -1.60 21.06
CA PHE A 429 -25.08 -2.84 21.45
C PHE A 429 -24.34 -2.71 22.79
N LYS A 430 -23.90 -1.49 23.17
CA LYS A 430 -23.40 -1.18 24.51
C LYS A 430 -24.44 -1.54 25.57
N ASN A 431 -25.68 -1.07 25.37
CA ASN A 431 -26.75 -1.24 26.35
C ASN A 431 -27.13 -2.71 26.56
N THR A 432 -27.11 -3.55 25.53
CA THR A 432 -27.44 -4.99 25.70
C THR A 432 -26.36 -5.80 26.42
N LEU A 433 -25.09 -5.41 26.33
CA LEU A 433 -23.99 -6.05 27.05
C LEU A 433 -23.87 -5.52 28.48
N GLU A 434 -23.97 -4.20 28.67
CA GLU A 434 -24.06 -3.59 30.01
C GLU A 434 -25.31 -4.09 30.75
N ALA A 435 -26.47 -4.22 30.08
CA ALA A 435 -27.66 -4.79 30.68
C ALA A 435 -27.49 -6.27 31.06
N LYS A 436 -26.78 -7.08 30.25
CA LYS A 436 -26.47 -8.48 30.62
C LYS A 436 -25.52 -8.56 31.81
N GLU A 437 -24.53 -7.66 31.92
CA GLU A 437 -23.63 -7.59 33.07
C GLU A 437 -24.33 -7.12 34.35
N ILE A 438 -25.33 -6.25 34.25
CA ILE A 438 -26.17 -5.81 35.38
C ILE A 438 -27.10 -6.94 35.83
N VAL A 439 -27.69 -7.68 34.89
CA VAL A 439 -28.58 -8.83 35.18
C VAL A 439 -27.82 -10.03 35.76
N MET A 440 -26.52 -10.19 35.46
CA MET A 440 -25.67 -11.22 36.09
C MET A 440 -25.13 -10.84 37.47
N LYS A 441 -25.34 -9.59 37.93
CA LYS A 441 -24.92 -9.09 39.25
C LYS A 441 -26.09 -8.87 40.22
N LEU A 442 -27.33 -9.17 39.78
CA LEU A 442 -28.54 -9.30 40.60
C LEU A 442 -28.86 -10.79 40.75
#